data_AF-A0A847VES2-F1
#
_entry.id   AF-A0A847VES2-F1
#
_cell.length_a   1.000
_cell.length_b   1.000
_cell.length_c   1.000
_cell.angle_alpha   90.00
_cell.angle_beta   90.00
_cell.angle_gamma   90.00
#
_symmetry.space_group_name_H-M   'P 1'
#
loop_
_entity.id
_entity.type
_entity.pdbx_description
1 polymer ?
#
loop_
_entity_poly.entity_id
_entity_poly.type
_entity_poly.pdbx_seq_one_letter_code
_entity_poly.pdbx_strand_id
1 'polypeptide(L)' 'MIDFGFDKLALIGAVALIVIGPEKLPRVARTVGHLLGKAQRYVADVKAEVNRSIELEELKKMKTQFETAAR' A
#
# COMPACT_ATOMS: atom_id res chain seq x y z
N MET A 1 9.13 17.95 -12.42
CA MET A 1 9.59 17.75 -11.04
C MET A 1 8.48 18.27 -10.15
N ILE A 2 7.96 17.50 -9.19
CA ILE A 2 6.89 18.04 -8.35
C ILE A 2 7.54 18.97 -7.33
N ASP A 3 7.58 20.27 -7.65
CA ASP A 3 8.01 21.33 -6.72
C ASP A 3 7.00 21.43 -5.57
N PHE A 4 7.10 20.52 -4.59
CA PHE A 4 6.38 20.54 -3.33
C PHE A 4 7.04 21.55 -2.37
N GLY A 5 6.98 22.83 -2.73
CA GLY A 5 7.30 23.91 -1.81
C GLY A 5 6.25 24.02 -0.70
N PHE A 6 6.65 24.58 0.44
CA PHE A 6 5.75 24.90 1.56
C PHE A 6 4.50 25.67 1.10
N ASP A 7 4.68 26.60 0.16
CA ASP A 7 3.61 27.43 -0.42
C ASP A 7 2.49 26.61 -1.06
N LYS A 8 2.83 25.52 -1.76
CA LYS A 8 1.83 24.67 -2.42
C LYS A 8 1.06 23.82 -1.43
N LEU A 9 1.73 23.31 -0.39
CA LEU A 9 1.06 22.61 0.70
C LEU A 9 0.11 23.54 1.46
N ALA A 10 0.54 24.79 1.71
CA ALA A 10 -0.30 25.81 2.32
C ALA A 10 -1.54 26.13 1.46
N LEU A 11 -1.37 26.29 0.15
CA LEU A 11 -2.49 26.53 -0.78
C LEU A 11 -3.48 25.37 -0.79
N ILE A 12 -3.00 24.13 -0.90
CA ILE A 12 -3.86 22.93 -0.88
C ILE A 12 -4.59 22.84 0.47
N GLY A 13 -3.91 23.09 1.58
CA GLY A 13 -4.51 23.14 2.91
C GLY A 13 -5.59 24.20 3.02
N ALA A 14 -5.35 25.41 2.51
CA ALA A 14 -6.32 26.49 2.49
C ALA A 14 -7.58 26.14 1.67
N VAL A 15 -7.39 25.58 0.47
CA VAL A 15 -8.52 25.13 -0.37
C VAL A 15 -9.30 24.01 0.32
N ALA A 16 -8.61 23.04 0.92
CA ALA A 16 -9.25 21.96 1.66
C ALA A 16 -10.07 22.49 2.85
N LEU A 17 -9.54 23.48 3.58
CA LEU A 17 -10.24 24.15 4.67
C LEU A 17 -11.51 24.87 4.20
N ILE A 18 -11.47 25.54 3.05
CA ILE A 18 -12.63 26.24 2.50
C ILE A 18 -13.71 25.25 2.02
N VAL A 19 -13.32 24.21 1.29
CA VAL A 19 -14.27 23.28 0.65
C VAL A 19 -14.89 22.32 1.66
N ILE A 20 -14.08 21.77 2.56
CA ILE A 20 -14.51 20.74 3.53
C ILE A 20 -14.96 21.40 4.83
N GLY A 21 -14.34 22.50 5.23
CA GLY A 21 -14.49 23.14 6.53
C GLY A 21 -13.48 22.65 7.57
N PRO A 22 -12.95 23.52 8.44
CA PRO A 22 -11.93 23.18 9.44
C PRO A 22 -12.41 22.14 10.47
N GLU A 23 -13.69 22.12 10.79
CA GLU A 23 -14.28 21.19 11.77
C GLU A 23 -14.42 19.77 11.19
N LYS A 24 -14.62 19.66 9.87
CA LYS A 24 -14.87 18.38 9.18
C LYS A 24 -13.58 17.75 8.66
N LEU A 25 -12.55 18.54 8.37
CA LEU A 25 -11.25 18.09 7.88
C LEU A 25 -10.60 17.00 8.76
N PRO A 26 -10.54 17.14 10.10
CA PRO A 26 -9.98 16.11 10.97
C PRO A 26 -10.75 14.79 10.87
N ARG A 27 -12.07 14.85 10.68
CA ARG A 27 -12.92 13.67 10.54
C ARG A 27 -12.65 12.96 9.21
N VAL A 28 -12.54 13.70 8.11
CA VAL A 28 -12.21 13.16 6.78
C VAL A 28 -10.81 12.53 6.80
N ALA A 29 -9.82 13.22 7.34
CA ALA A 29 -8.45 12.70 7.45
C ALA A 29 -8.40 11.37 8.24
N ARG A 30 -9.15 11.26 9.35
CA ARG A 30 -9.27 10.02 10.12
C ARG A 30 -9.94 8.91 9.33
N THR A 31 -11.02 9.20 8.59
CA THR A 31 -11.72 8.19 7.78
C THR A 31 -10.83 7.69 6.65
N VAL A 32 -10.20 8.60 5.90
CA VAL A 32 -9.27 8.25 4.82
C VAL A 32 -8.09 7.46 5.37
N GLY A 33 -7.50 7.92 6.48
CA GLY A 33 -6.39 7.23 7.14
C GLY A 33 -6.75 5.81 7.58
N HIS A 34 -7.95 5.62 8.16
CA HIS A 34 -8.44 4.28 8.54
C HIS A 34 -8.61 3.34 7.34
N LEU A 35 -9.17 3.86 6.25
CA LEU A 35 -9.37 3.09 5.02
C LEU A 35 -8.03 2.70 4.38
N LEU A 36 -7.10 3.66 4.26
CA LEU A 36 -5.75 3.40 3.75
C LEU A 36 -4.98 2.42 4.65
N GLY A 37 -5.08 2.57 5.97
CA GLY A 37 -4.44 1.66 6.92
C GLY A 37 -4.97 0.23 6.81
N LYS A 38 -6.30 0.06 6.64
CA LYS A 38 -6.91 -1.25 6.38
C LYS A 38 -6.44 -1.85 5.05
N ALA A 39 -6.42 -1.06 3.99
CA ALA A 39 -5.95 -1.51 2.68
C ALA A 39 -4.47 -1.93 2.72
N GLN A 40 -3.62 -1.14 3.37
CA GLN A 40 -2.20 -1.48 3.54
C GLN A 40 -2.03 -2.80 4.28
N ARG A 41 -2.80 -3.02 5.37
CA ARG A 41 -2.75 -4.26 6.13
C ARG A 41 -3.23 -5.46 5.32
N TYR A 42 -4.33 -5.31 4.58
CA TYR A 42 -4.82 -6.34 3.67
C TYR A 42 -3.77 -6.72 2.62
N VAL A 43 -3.11 -5.73 2.00
CA VAL A 43 -2.02 -5.98 1.04
C VAL A 43 -0.85 -6.68 1.72
N ALA A 44 -0.50 -6.33 2.96
CA ALA A 44 0.55 -7.01 3.71
C ALA A 44 0.21 -8.47 4.01
N ASP A 45 -1.02 -8.75 4.42
CA ASP A 45 -1.52 -10.10 4.71
C ASP A 45 -1.51 -10.97 3.43
N VAL A 46 -2.00 -10.42 2.30
CA VAL A 46 -1.97 -11.10 0.99
C VAL A 46 -0.54 -11.36 0.53
N LYS A 47 0.38 -10.39 0.67
CA LYS A 47 1.80 -10.61 0.35
C LYS A 47 2.41 -11.71 1.20
N ALA A 48 2.06 -11.79 2.49
CA ALA A 48 2.55 -12.83 3.38
C ALA A 48 2.05 -14.24 2.98
N GLU A 49 0.78 -14.35 2.56
CA GLU A 49 0.21 -15.60 2.05
C GLU A 49 0.80 -16.00 0.70
N VAL A 50 0.91 -15.05 -0.23
CA VAL A 50 1.49 -15.26 -1.56
C VAL A 50 2.96 -15.68 -1.47
N ASN A 51 3.77 -15.03 -0.62
CA ASN A 51 5.16 -15.42 -0.42
C ASN A 51 5.30 -16.87 0.06
N ARG A 52 4.41 -17.34 0.96
CA ARG A 52 4.40 -18.74 1.39
C ARG A 52 4.06 -19.70 0.25
N SER A 53 3.10 -19.33 -0.62
CA SER A 53 2.77 -20.16 -1.79
C SER A 53 3.88 -20.18 -2.85
N ILE A 54 4.55 -19.04 -3.09
CA ILE A 54 5.65 -18.95 -4.07
C ILE A 54 6.87 -19.74 -3.59
N GLU A 55 7.20 -19.68 -2.30
CA GLU A 55 8.29 -20.48 -1.72
C GLU A 55 8.02 -21.99 -1.92
N LEU A 56 6.78 -22.44 -1.71
CA LEU A 56 6.38 -23.81 -1.98
C LEU A 56 6.45 -24.17 -3.48
N GLU A 57 6.14 -23.22 -4.36
CA GLU A 57 6.17 -23.43 -5.81
C GLU A 57 7.60 -23.46 -6.35
N GLU A 58 8.49 -22.59 -5.86
CA GLU A 58 9.93 -22.60 -6.19
C GLU A 58 10.63 -23.86 -5.67
N LEU A 59 10.32 -24.31 -4.45
CA LEU A 59 10.82 -25.58 -3.92
C LEU A 59 10.37 -26.76 -4.80
N LYS A 60 9.11 -26.75 -5.25
CA LYS A 60 8.60 -27.76 -6.18
C LYS A 60 9.33 -27.70 -7.52
N LYS A 61 9.53 -26.49 -8.07
CA LYS A 61 10.23 -26.26 -9.35
C LYS A 61 11.68 -26.73 -9.31
N MET A 62 12.38 -26.46 -8.20
CA MET A 62 13.75 -26.95 -7.98
C MET A 62 13.80 -28.47 -7.95
N LYS A 63 12.86 -29.12 -7.22
CA LYS A 63 12.78 -30.58 -7.18
C LYS A 63 12.57 -31.18 -8.58
N THR A 64 11.64 -30.63 -9.37
CA THR A 64 11.40 -31.11 -10.73
C THR A 64 12.59 -30.88 -11.65
N GLN A 65 13.30 -29.75 -11.54
CA GLN A 65 14.53 -29.49 -12.29
C GLN A 65 15.65 -30.47 -11.93
N PHE A 66 15.84 -30.80 -10.65
CA PHE A 66 16.81 -31.80 -10.21
C PHE A 66 16.46 -33.21 -10.72
N GLU A 67 15.19 -33.62 -10.65
CA GLU A 67 14.75 -34.91 -11.20
C GLU A 67 14.91 -35.00 -12.72
N THR A 68 14.76 -33.88 -13.43
CA THR A 68 14.92 -33.84 -14.90
C THR A 68 16.39 -33.79 -15.31
N ALA A 69 17.26 -33.17 -14.53
CA ALA A 69 18.71 -33.14 -14.78
C ALA A 69 19.44 -34.43 -14.40
N ALA A 70 18.83 -35.26 -13.54
CA ALA A 70 19.36 -36.56 -13.14
C ALA A 70 18.92 -37.73 -14.05
N ARG A 71 18.05 -37.46 -15.04
CA ARG A 71 17.65 -38.40 -16.11
C ARG A 71 18.40 -38.10 -17.39
#